data_AF-A0A6V8P5K1-F1
#
_entry.id   AF-A0A6V8P5K1-F1
#
_cell.length_a   1.000
_cell.length_b   1.000
_cell.length_c   1.000
_cell.angle_alpha   90.00
_cell.angle_beta   90.00
_cell.angle_gamma   90.00
#
_symmetry.space_group_name_H-M   'P 1'
#
loop_
_entity.id
_entity.type
_entity.pdbx_description
1 polymer ?
#
loop_
_entity_poly.entity_id
_entity_poly.type
_entity_poly.pdbx_seq_one_letter_code
_entity_poly.pdbx_strand_id
1 'polypeptide(L)'
;MATGTNSYDAFVFAPQWMGDYIVPGYLEDLTDRVAADEALEWADIAPFFRDFSATYQGRIYTIPLDGDFQMVYYRTDLLEQEGLNPPKTWDDYLSIAKTFHGKDLNDDGEPDYGSAISKKRGAQAYWAIWSVAAAFLQSQGTAQGSFFDTETLEPLVNNEAFAAVLEIYKETTKYGPPDELVLDVGDTRGLFV
;
A
#
# COMPACT_ATOMS: atom_id res chain seq x y z
N MET A 1 -17.03 10.27 -17.89
CA MET A 1 -18.06 9.30 -17.45
C MET A 1 -19.29 10.03 -16.92
N ALA A 2 -19.27 10.62 -15.71
CA ALA A 2 -20.43 11.34 -15.17
C ALA A 2 -20.93 12.53 -16.02
N THR A 3 -20.05 13.22 -16.73
CA THR A 3 -20.37 14.37 -17.61
C THR A 3 -20.80 13.98 -19.03
N GLY A 4 -20.74 12.68 -19.38
CA GLY A 4 -21.08 12.20 -20.72
C GLY A 4 -20.15 12.65 -21.85
N THR A 5 -18.98 13.23 -21.54
CA THR A 5 -18.05 13.76 -22.56
C THR A 5 -17.31 12.68 -23.37
N ASN A 6 -17.34 11.43 -22.91
CA ASN A 6 -16.68 10.26 -23.54
C ASN A 6 -15.24 10.53 -24.00
N SER A 7 -14.46 11.21 -23.16
CA SER A 7 -13.10 11.66 -23.49
C SER A 7 -12.04 10.56 -23.38
N TYR A 8 -12.39 9.39 -22.82
CA TYR A 8 -11.51 8.24 -22.63
C TYR A 8 -12.27 6.96 -22.96
N ASP A 9 -11.65 6.07 -23.74
CA ASP A 9 -12.20 4.74 -24.06
C ASP A 9 -11.82 3.68 -23.02
N ALA A 10 -10.65 3.85 -22.38
CA ALA A 10 -10.17 3.04 -21.27
C ALA A 10 -9.35 3.92 -20.31
N PHE A 11 -9.28 3.55 -19.04
CA PHE A 11 -8.50 4.26 -18.04
C PHE A 11 -8.02 3.31 -16.95
N VAL A 12 -6.85 3.60 -16.38
CA VAL A 12 -6.28 2.86 -15.25
C VAL A 12 -6.78 3.49 -13.96
N PHE A 13 -7.30 2.67 -13.06
CA PHE A 13 -7.77 3.12 -11.76
C PHE A 13 -7.53 2.04 -10.71
N ALA A 14 -7.51 2.45 -9.45
CA ALA A 14 -7.23 1.55 -8.36
C ALA A 14 -8.47 0.70 -8.00
N PRO A 15 -8.32 -0.62 -7.77
CA PRO A 15 -9.43 -1.57 -7.75
C PRO A 15 -10.46 -1.30 -6.64
N GLN A 16 -10.10 -0.62 -5.56
CA GLN A 16 -11.03 -0.24 -4.50
C GLN A 16 -12.13 0.74 -4.95
N TRP A 17 -11.95 1.42 -6.08
CA TRP A 17 -12.96 2.34 -6.64
C TRP A 17 -13.94 1.62 -7.59
N MET A 18 -13.79 0.30 -7.78
CA MET A 18 -14.59 -0.42 -8.76
C MET A 18 -16.09 -0.33 -8.50
N GLY A 19 -16.52 -0.42 -7.23
CA GLY A 19 -17.93 -0.24 -6.85
C GLY A 19 -18.49 1.12 -7.27
N ASP A 20 -17.70 2.19 -7.12
CA ASP A 20 -18.10 3.55 -7.49
C ASP A 20 -18.28 3.73 -9.01
N TYR A 21 -17.60 2.91 -9.82
CA TYR A 21 -17.74 2.94 -11.27
C TYR A 21 -18.79 1.95 -11.80
N ILE A 22 -18.91 0.76 -11.20
CA ILE A 22 -19.87 -0.26 -11.63
C ILE A 22 -21.30 0.13 -11.29
N VAL A 23 -21.56 0.54 -10.04
CA VAL A 23 -22.93 0.79 -9.56
C VAL A 23 -23.67 1.84 -10.42
N PRO A 24 -23.02 2.95 -10.85
CA PRO A 24 -23.64 3.91 -11.76
C PRO A 24 -23.62 3.48 -13.25
N GLY A 25 -23.04 2.33 -13.58
CA GLY A 25 -22.99 1.79 -14.95
C GLY A 25 -21.91 2.40 -15.83
N TYR A 26 -20.77 2.83 -15.26
CA TYR A 26 -19.69 3.44 -16.03
C TYR A 26 -18.72 2.44 -16.66
N LEU A 27 -18.70 1.18 -16.21
CA LEU A 27 -17.83 0.12 -16.75
C LEU A 27 -18.63 -0.90 -17.56
N GLU A 28 -18.01 -1.39 -18.64
CA GLU A 28 -18.52 -2.52 -19.43
C GLU A 28 -18.26 -3.84 -18.68
N ASP A 29 -19.23 -4.77 -18.71
CA ASP A 29 -18.99 -6.15 -18.30
C ASP A 29 -18.13 -6.86 -19.36
N LEU A 30 -16.90 -7.22 -18.98
CA LEU A 30 -15.90 -7.84 -19.83
C LEU A 30 -15.93 -9.37 -19.76
N THR A 31 -16.83 -9.98 -18.99
CA THR A 31 -16.82 -11.43 -18.70
C THR A 31 -16.73 -12.28 -19.97
N ASP A 32 -17.57 -12.01 -20.96
CA ASP A 32 -17.59 -12.79 -22.21
C ASP A 32 -16.33 -12.54 -23.06
N ARG A 33 -15.78 -11.32 -23.03
CA ARG A 33 -14.55 -10.97 -23.76
C ARG A 33 -13.35 -11.69 -23.18
N VAL A 34 -13.25 -11.69 -21.85
CA VAL A 34 -12.17 -12.39 -21.14
C VAL A 34 -12.26 -13.89 -21.36
N ALA A 35 -13.47 -14.47 -21.33
CA ALA A 35 -13.67 -15.90 -21.58
C ALA A 35 -13.32 -16.32 -23.02
N ALA A 36 -13.46 -15.41 -23.99
CA ALA A 36 -13.19 -15.67 -25.41
C ALA A 36 -11.74 -15.40 -25.83
N ASP A 37 -10.94 -14.73 -24.98
CA ASP A 37 -9.57 -14.33 -25.31
C ASP A 37 -8.55 -15.20 -24.55
N GLU A 38 -8.11 -16.27 -25.20
CA GLU A 38 -7.09 -17.17 -24.65
C GLU A 38 -5.74 -16.48 -24.43
N ALA A 39 -5.45 -15.38 -25.14
CA ALA A 39 -4.17 -14.67 -25.03
C ALA A 39 -4.05 -13.89 -23.71
N LEU A 40 -5.15 -13.67 -22.98
CA LEU A 40 -5.12 -13.06 -21.65
C LEU A 40 -4.54 -14.00 -20.58
N GLU A 41 -4.51 -15.31 -20.84
CA GLU A 41 -4.07 -16.33 -19.87
C GLU A 41 -4.71 -16.10 -18.49
N TRP A 42 -6.02 -15.81 -18.45
CA TRP A 42 -6.73 -15.30 -17.25
C TRP A 42 -6.52 -16.15 -15.98
N ALA A 43 -6.34 -17.46 -16.14
CA ALA A 43 -6.10 -18.37 -15.03
C ALA A 43 -4.69 -18.24 -14.41
N ASP A 44 -3.73 -17.67 -15.13
CA ASP A 44 -2.35 -17.41 -14.69
C ASP A 44 -2.24 -16.13 -13.83
N ILE A 45 -3.25 -15.25 -13.87
CA ILE A 45 -3.33 -14.09 -12.98
C ILE A 45 -3.59 -14.57 -11.55
N ALA A 46 -2.78 -14.09 -10.60
CA ALA A 46 -2.90 -14.49 -9.20
C ALA A 46 -4.34 -14.27 -8.66
N PRO A 47 -4.91 -15.24 -7.91
CA PRO A 47 -6.33 -15.25 -7.57
C PRO A 47 -6.84 -13.97 -6.91
N PHE A 48 -6.02 -13.31 -6.07
CA PHE A 48 -6.40 -12.04 -5.46
C PHE A 48 -6.72 -10.97 -6.50
N PHE A 49 -5.85 -10.76 -7.49
CA PHE A 49 -6.07 -9.74 -8.52
C PHE A 49 -7.23 -10.11 -9.45
N ARG A 50 -7.36 -11.39 -9.78
CA ARG A 50 -8.42 -11.90 -10.64
C ARG A 50 -9.81 -11.83 -9.99
N ASP A 51 -9.92 -12.37 -8.79
CA ASP A 51 -11.20 -12.64 -8.12
C ASP A 51 -11.66 -11.45 -7.26
N PHE A 52 -10.75 -10.58 -6.83
CA PHE A 52 -11.07 -9.39 -6.03
C PHE A 52 -10.82 -8.08 -6.78
N SER A 53 -9.64 -7.89 -7.38
CA SER A 53 -9.30 -6.61 -8.02
C SER A 53 -9.93 -6.40 -9.40
N ALA A 54 -10.44 -7.46 -10.04
CA ALA A 54 -11.07 -7.38 -11.35
C ALA A 54 -12.54 -7.81 -11.41
N THR A 55 -13.01 -8.49 -10.37
CA THR A 55 -14.32 -9.13 -10.35
C THR A 55 -15.22 -8.48 -9.31
N TYR A 56 -16.45 -8.17 -9.69
CA TYR A 56 -17.48 -7.66 -8.80
C TYR A 56 -18.77 -8.47 -9.01
N GLN A 57 -19.31 -9.03 -7.92
CA GLN A 57 -20.50 -9.89 -7.95
C GLN A 57 -20.44 -11.01 -9.01
N GLY A 58 -19.26 -11.60 -9.21
CA GLY A 58 -19.03 -12.70 -10.14
C GLY A 58 -18.92 -12.29 -11.62
N ARG A 59 -18.83 -10.99 -11.92
CA ARG A 59 -18.61 -10.44 -13.27
C ARG A 59 -17.28 -9.72 -13.34
N ILE A 60 -16.61 -9.81 -14.48
CA ILE A 60 -15.28 -9.22 -14.70
C ILE A 60 -15.48 -7.84 -15.32
N TYR A 61 -14.93 -6.81 -14.69
CA TYR A 61 -15.09 -5.41 -15.13
C TYR A 61 -13.76 -4.70 -15.44
N THR A 62 -12.63 -5.27 -15.01
CA THR A 62 -11.31 -4.73 -15.31
C THR A 62 -10.36 -5.83 -15.74
N ILE A 63 -9.27 -5.45 -16.40
CA ILE A 63 -8.14 -6.33 -16.69
C ILE A 63 -7.01 -5.90 -15.76
N PRO A 64 -6.50 -6.77 -14.87
CA PRO A 64 -5.34 -6.46 -14.03
C PRO A 64 -4.13 -6.10 -14.90
N LEU A 65 -3.59 -4.90 -14.69
CA LEU A 65 -2.40 -4.41 -15.37
C LEU A 65 -1.13 -4.72 -14.55
N ASP A 66 -1.19 -4.42 -13.26
CA ASP A 66 -0.18 -4.71 -12.26
C ASP A 66 -0.85 -5.07 -10.93
N GLY A 67 -0.02 -5.44 -9.94
CA GLY A 67 -0.46 -5.88 -8.63
C GLY A 67 0.47 -5.36 -7.55
N ASP A 68 0.02 -4.33 -6.84
CA ASP A 68 0.80 -3.71 -5.76
C ASP A 68 0.62 -4.45 -4.44
N PHE A 69 1.74 -4.73 -3.78
CA PHE A 69 1.80 -5.16 -2.39
C PHE A 69 2.90 -4.37 -1.68
N GLN A 70 2.57 -3.86 -0.50
CA GLN A 70 3.51 -3.10 0.30
C GLN A 70 4.51 -4.05 0.96
N MET A 71 5.78 -3.71 0.84
CA MET A 71 6.90 -4.48 1.38
C MET A 71 7.87 -3.53 2.08
N VAL A 72 8.55 -4.06 3.10
CA VAL A 72 9.69 -3.40 3.71
C VAL A 72 10.95 -3.73 2.92
N TYR A 73 11.70 -2.71 2.51
CA TYR A 73 13.03 -2.84 1.94
C TYR A 73 14.06 -2.46 3.01
N TYR A 74 15.17 -3.18 3.06
CA TYR A 74 16.23 -2.97 4.05
C TYR A 74 17.58 -3.36 3.47
N ARG A 75 18.66 -2.77 4.01
CA ARG A 75 20.05 -3.04 3.63
C ARG A 75 20.59 -4.22 4.43
N THR A 76 20.74 -5.38 3.78
CA THR A 76 21.19 -6.63 4.41
C THR A 76 22.58 -6.51 5.00
N ASP A 77 23.48 -5.83 4.30
CA ASP A 77 24.87 -5.59 4.70
C ASP A 77 24.98 -4.75 5.98
N LEU A 78 24.16 -3.69 6.10
CA LEU A 78 24.09 -2.89 7.33
C LEU A 78 23.57 -3.72 8.51
N LEU A 79 22.55 -4.55 8.29
CA LEU A 79 22.04 -5.45 9.34
C LEU A 79 23.10 -6.46 9.76
N GLU A 80 23.82 -7.07 8.82
CA GLU A 80 24.89 -8.03 9.09
C GLU A 80 26.04 -7.40 9.89
N GLN A 81 26.45 -6.17 9.56
CA GLN A 81 27.50 -5.44 10.27
C GLN A 81 27.17 -5.20 11.75
N GLU A 82 25.90 -4.91 12.06
CA GLU A 82 25.43 -4.65 13.42
C GLU A 82 24.89 -5.94 14.12
N GLY A 83 24.93 -7.09 13.45
CA GLY A 83 24.40 -8.35 13.98
C GLY A 83 22.88 -8.35 14.19
N LEU A 84 22.15 -7.58 13.38
CA LEU A 84 20.69 -7.44 13.42
C LEU A 84 20.01 -8.40 12.45
N ASN A 85 18.75 -8.75 12.75
CA ASN A 85 17.91 -9.56 11.86
C ASN A 85 16.98 -8.67 11.03
N PRO A 86 16.51 -9.13 9.85
CA PRO A 86 15.44 -8.46 9.11
C PRO A 86 14.21 -8.18 9.98
N PRO A 87 13.55 -7.01 9.82
CA PRO A 87 12.40 -6.65 10.64
C PRO A 87 11.23 -7.59 10.39
N LYS A 88 10.57 -8.04 11.47
CA LYS A 88 9.34 -8.83 11.41
C LYS A 88 8.15 -8.09 11.99
N THR A 89 8.41 -7.05 12.78
CA THR A 89 7.41 -6.22 13.44
C THR A 89 7.72 -4.74 13.23
N TRP A 90 6.74 -3.87 13.49
CA TRP A 90 6.95 -2.42 13.49
C TRP A 90 7.92 -1.98 14.60
N ASP A 91 7.99 -2.70 15.71
CA ASP A 91 8.99 -2.45 16.76
C ASP A 91 10.41 -2.77 16.27
N ASP A 92 10.60 -3.87 15.55
CA ASP A 92 11.90 -4.18 14.90
C ASP A 92 12.27 -3.08 13.91
N TYR A 93 11.31 -2.66 13.07
CA TYR A 93 11.51 -1.57 12.10
C TYR A 93 11.97 -0.28 12.80
N LEU A 94 11.28 0.14 13.86
CA LEU A 94 11.61 1.35 14.61
C LEU A 94 12.98 1.23 15.30
N SER A 95 13.30 0.05 15.85
CA SER A 95 14.61 -0.20 16.47
C SER A 95 15.75 -0.14 15.45
N ILE A 96 15.56 -0.76 14.28
CA ILE A 96 16.53 -0.72 13.18
C ILE A 96 16.69 0.71 12.68
N ALA A 97 15.58 1.41 12.42
CA ALA A 97 15.60 2.80 11.97
C ALA A 97 16.35 3.70 12.94
N LYS A 98 16.10 3.54 14.25
CA LYS A 98 16.84 4.28 15.29
C LYS A 98 18.34 3.98 15.31
N THR A 99 18.74 2.74 15.06
CA THR A 99 20.16 2.34 15.06
C THR A 99 20.95 2.99 13.93
N PHE A 100 20.33 3.16 12.75
CA PHE A 100 21.02 3.68 11.56
C PHE A 100 20.81 5.18 11.32
N HIS A 101 19.76 5.78 11.89
CA HIS A 101 19.49 7.20 11.71
C HIS A 101 20.65 8.08 12.19
N GLY A 102 21.12 8.97 11.32
CA GLY A 102 22.22 9.90 11.57
C GLY A 102 23.62 9.30 11.37
N LYS A 103 23.74 8.05 10.93
CA LYS A 103 25.01 7.47 10.48
C LYS A 103 25.19 7.72 8.99
N ASP A 104 26.44 7.77 8.54
CA ASP A 104 26.80 7.68 7.12
C ASP A 104 26.73 6.20 6.72
N LEU A 105 25.81 5.84 5.83
CA LEU A 105 25.48 4.46 5.44
C LEU A 105 26.01 4.10 4.04
N ASN A 106 26.59 5.07 3.34
CA ASN A 106 27.06 4.94 1.96
C ASN A 106 28.49 5.49 1.73
N ASP A 107 29.18 5.91 2.81
CA ASP A 107 30.53 6.49 2.84
C ASP A 107 30.67 7.80 2.04
N ASP A 108 29.60 8.60 1.92
CA ASP A 108 29.63 9.90 1.22
C ASP A 108 29.98 11.09 2.13
N GLY A 109 30.11 10.85 3.44
CA GLY A 109 30.45 11.85 4.45
C GLY A 109 29.25 12.60 5.04
N GLU A 110 28.03 12.31 4.61
CA GLU A 110 26.79 12.90 5.12
C GLU A 110 25.97 11.90 5.93
N PRO A 111 25.20 12.35 6.94
CA PRO A 111 24.35 11.47 7.73
C PRO A 111 23.06 11.08 6.97
N ASP A 112 22.72 9.80 7.00
CA ASP A 112 21.53 9.23 6.37
C ASP A 112 20.37 8.99 7.35
N TYR A 113 19.25 8.54 6.79
CA TYR A 113 18.00 8.27 7.51
C TYR A 113 17.77 6.77 7.70
N GLY A 114 17.33 6.38 8.89
CA GLY A 114 16.99 4.98 9.17
C GLY A 114 15.59 4.56 8.73
N SER A 115 14.75 5.50 8.28
CA SER A 115 13.38 5.25 7.84
C SER A 115 13.07 6.10 6.60
N ALA A 116 12.34 5.55 5.64
CA ALA A 116 11.84 6.29 4.49
C ALA A 116 10.44 5.81 4.14
N ILE A 117 9.43 6.59 4.53
CA ILE A 117 8.01 6.32 4.26
C ILE A 117 7.40 7.54 3.57
N SER A 118 6.65 7.33 2.48
CA SER A 118 6.01 8.44 1.77
C SER A 118 4.85 9.01 2.59
N LYS A 119 4.88 10.33 2.85
CA LYS A 119 3.87 11.02 3.67
C LYS A 119 3.25 12.26 3.00
N LYS A 120 3.49 12.45 1.70
CA LYS A 120 2.93 13.57 0.93
C LYS A 120 1.40 13.61 0.97
N ARG A 121 0.85 14.75 1.40
CA ARG A 121 -0.60 15.01 1.41
C ARG A 121 -1.15 15.02 -0.03
N GLY A 122 -2.30 14.37 -0.22
CA GLY A 122 -2.95 14.27 -1.53
C GLY A 122 -2.31 13.27 -2.48
N ALA A 123 -1.37 12.47 -1.97
CA ALA A 123 -0.73 11.37 -2.68
C ALA A 123 -0.97 10.05 -1.94
N GLN A 124 0.00 9.13 -1.96
CA GLN A 124 -0.15 7.76 -1.49
C GLN A 124 0.06 7.56 0.03
N ALA A 125 0.24 8.65 0.81
CA ALA A 125 0.45 8.58 2.26
C ALA A 125 -0.63 7.80 3.01
N TYR A 126 -1.86 7.83 2.51
CA TYR A 126 -2.99 7.06 3.03
C TYR A 126 -2.72 5.53 2.98
N TRP A 127 -2.06 5.03 1.94
CA TRP A 127 -1.69 3.61 1.85
C TRP A 127 -0.60 3.27 2.85
N ALA A 128 0.35 4.19 3.12
CA ALA A 128 1.43 3.94 4.06
C ALA A 128 0.93 3.76 5.50
N ILE A 129 -0.01 4.60 5.95
CA ILE A 129 -0.63 4.42 7.27
C ILE A 129 -1.46 3.14 7.35
N TRP A 130 -2.10 2.71 6.25
CA TRP A 130 -2.85 1.46 6.23
C TRP A 130 -1.96 0.21 6.26
N SER A 131 -0.73 0.33 5.75
CA SER A 131 0.32 -0.68 5.91
C SER A 131 0.61 -0.96 7.39
N VAL A 132 0.65 0.09 8.21
CA VAL A 132 0.75 -0.03 9.67
C VAL A 132 -0.54 -0.61 10.23
N ALA A 133 -1.69 -0.04 9.86
CA ALA A 133 -2.99 -0.40 10.40
C ALA A 133 -3.36 -1.87 10.19
N ALA A 134 -3.04 -2.45 9.03
CA ALA A 134 -3.37 -3.83 8.70
C ALA A 134 -2.82 -4.83 9.72
N ALA A 135 -1.63 -4.58 10.29
CA ALA A 135 -1.03 -5.43 11.31
C ALA A 135 -1.84 -5.45 12.64
N PHE A 136 -2.62 -4.40 12.91
CA PHE A 136 -3.40 -4.24 14.13
C PHE A 136 -4.88 -4.59 13.92
N LEU A 137 -5.44 -4.24 12.76
CA LEU A 137 -6.88 -4.38 12.48
C LEU A 137 -7.23 -5.71 11.80
N GLN A 138 -6.31 -6.31 11.04
CA GLN A 138 -6.54 -7.50 10.23
C GLN A 138 -5.57 -8.65 10.54
N SER A 139 -5.12 -8.77 11.80
CA SER A 139 -4.15 -9.80 12.22
C SER A 139 -4.63 -11.26 12.02
N GLN A 140 -5.92 -11.49 11.88
CA GLN A 140 -6.54 -12.80 11.60
C GLN A 140 -7.07 -12.91 10.16
N GLY A 141 -6.72 -11.95 9.29
CA GLY A 141 -7.09 -11.93 7.88
C GLY A 141 -8.08 -10.84 7.51
N THR A 142 -8.31 -10.70 6.20
CA THR A 142 -9.06 -9.58 5.62
C THR A 142 -10.54 -9.55 6.00
N ALA A 143 -11.10 -10.70 6.41
CA ALA A 143 -12.48 -10.82 6.87
C ALA A 143 -12.80 -9.99 8.13
N GLN A 144 -11.80 -9.52 8.87
CA GLN A 144 -12.00 -8.63 10.02
C GLN A 144 -12.37 -7.19 9.61
N GLY A 145 -12.18 -6.83 8.33
CA GLY A 145 -12.29 -5.44 7.89
C GLY A 145 -11.09 -4.59 8.34
N SER A 146 -10.85 -3.49 7.62
CA SER A 146 -9.77 -2.56 7.97
C SER A 146 -10.24 -1.12 8.07
N PHE A 147 -11.33 -0.77 7.40
CA PHE A 147 -11.95 0.57 7.43
C PHE A 147 -13.15 0.59 8.33
N PHE A 148 -13.98 -0.44 8.21
CA PHE A 148 -15.23 -0.60 8.90
C PHE A 148 -15.31 -2.02 9.43
N ASP A 149 -16.02 -2.17 10.55
CA ASP A 149 -16.52 -3.46 10.99
C ASP A 149 -17.38 -4.08 9.88
N THR A 150 -17.17 -5.35 9.58
CA THR A 150 -17.81 -6.02 8.44
C THR A 150 -19.29 -6.34 8.65
N GLU A 151 -19.78 -6.28 9.89
CA GLU A 151 -21.18 -6.53 10.23
C GLU A 151 -21.94 -5.21 10.48
N THR A 152 -21.36 -4.31 11.27
CA THR A 152 -22.03 -3.09 11.73
C THR A 152 -21.75 -1.88 10.83
N LEU A 153 -20.70 -1.95 10.01
CA LEU A 153 -20.16 -0.81 9.24
C LEU A 153 -19.68 0.35 10.11
N GLU A 154 -19.43 0.13 11.40
CA GLU A 154 -18.83 1.15 12.27
C GLU A 154 -17.36 1.39 11.88
N PRO A 155 -16.88 2.65 11.79
CA PRO A 155 -15.50 2.93 11.42
C PRO A 155 -14.47 2.41 12.43
N LEU A 156 -13.43 1.74 11.95
CA LEU A 156 -12.36 1.13 12.76
C LEU A 156 -11.20 2.08 13.09
N VAL A 157 -11.45 3.40 13.07
CA VAL A 157 -10.41 4.43 13.25
C VAL A 157 -10.43 5.11 14.61
N ASN A 158 -11.47 4.89 15.42
CA ASN A 158 -11.62 5.51 16.74
C ASN A 158 -11.56 4.45 17.86
N ASN A 159 -10.40 3.81 18.01
CA ASN A 159 -10.15 2.77 19.01
C ASN A 159 -8.67 2.74 19.42
N GLU A 160 -8.33 1.96 20.44
CA GLU A 160 -6.96 1.86 20.97
C GLU A 160 -5.97 1.29 19.94
N ALA A 161 -6.41 0.38 19.07
CA ALA A 161 -5.56 -0.19 18.02
C ALA A 161 -5.14 0.90 17.02
N PHE A 162 -6.08 1.72 16.56
CA PHE A 162 -5.77 2.81 15.63
C PHE A 162 -4.97 3.94 16.31
N ALA A 163 -5.13 4.15 17.62
CA ALA A 163 -4.26 5.04 18.39
C ALA A 163 -2.80 4.54 18.38
N ALA A 164 -2.56 3.23 18.57
CA ALA A 164 -1.23 2.64 18.49
C ALA A 164 -0.62 2.78 17.07
N VAL A 165 -1.43 2.60 16.03
CA VAL A 165 -1.04 2.83 14.62
C VAL A 165 -0.52 4.26 14.41
N LEU A 166 -1.24 5.26 14.94
CA LEU A 166 -0.84 6.66 14.83
C LEU A 166 0.45 6.95 15.59
N GLU A 167 0.65 6.37 16.77
CA GLU A 167 1.90 6.54 17.52
C GLU A 167 3.10 5.90 16.78
N ILE A 168 2.94 4.71 16.20
CA ILE A 168 3.98 4.10 15.35
C ILE A 168 4.28 4.99 14.16
N TYR A 169 3.26 5.42 13.42
CA TYR A 169 3.44 6.22 12.21
C TYR A 169 4.13 7.56 12.52
N LYS A 170 3.79 8.19 13.65
CA LYS A 170 4.46 9.38 14.16
C LYS A 170 5.90 9.11 14.62
N GLU A 171 6.16 7.97 15.25
CA GLU A 171 7.52 7.60 15.67
C GLU A 171 8.44 7.42 14.47
N THR A 172 7.95 6.86 13.35
CA THR A 172 8.75 6.73 12.12
C THR A 172 9.29 8.07 11.60
N THR A 173 8.56 9.18 11.84
CA THR A 173 8.98 10.55 11.45
C THR A 173 10.28 10.96 12.11
N LYS A 174 10.60 10.44 13.30
CA LYS A 174 11.85 10.80 13.99
C LYS A 174 13.10 10.27 13.30
N TYR A 175 12.94 9.25 12.45
CA TYR A 175 14.04 8.55 11.80
C TYR A 175 14.08 8.77 10.28
N GLY A 176 13.13 9.53 9.74
CA GLY A 176 13.06 9.88 8.33
C GLY A 176 13.62 11.26 7.98
N PRO A 177 13.62 11.61 6.69
CA PRO A 177 14.02 12.93 6.20
C PRO A 177 13.17 14.04 6.84
N PRO A 178 13.75 15.23 7.12
CA PRO A 178 13.02 16.34 7.74
C PRO A 178 11.88 16.87 6.86
N ASP A 179 11.92 16.64 5.55
CA ASP A 179 10.93 17.02 4.56
C ASP A 179 10.00 15.86 4.14
N GLU A 180 9.96 14.74 4.87
CA GLU A 180 9.17 13.55 4.54
C GLU A 180 7.68 13.81 4.22
N LEU A 181 7.09 14.88 4.78
CA LEU A 181 5.71 15.28 4.58
C LEU A 181 5.40 15.79 3.16
N VAL A 182 6.42 16.03 2.34
CA VAL A 182 6.26 16.39 0.93
C VAL A 182 6.78 15.33 -0.03
N LEU A 183 7.35 14.23 0.48
CA LEU A 183 7.92 13.15 -0.33
C LEU A 183 6.85 12.15 -0.77
N ASP A 184 6.72 11.98 -2.09
CA ASP A 184 5.89 10.97 -2.72
C ASP A 184 6.64 9.62 -2.81
N VAL A 185 5.97 8.58 -3.31
CA VAL A 185 6.54 7.22 -3.43
C VAL A 185 7.82 7.22 -4.27
N GLY A 186 7.83 7.97 -5.37
CA GLY A 186 9.01 8.10 -6.23
C GLY A 186 10.20 8.74 -5.52
N ASP A 187 9.95 9.80 -4.75
CA ASP A 187 10.98 10.51 -3.99
C ASP A 187 11.60 9.58 -2.93
N THR A 188 10.76 8.84 -2.19
CA THR A 188 11.26 7.91 -1.16
C THR A 188 12.09 6.76 -1.70
N ARG A 189 11.85 6.33 -2.95
CA ARG A 189 12.69 5.31 -3.59
C ARG A 189 14.09 5.84 -3.91
N GLY A 190 14.21 7.13 -4.21
CA GLY A 190 15.49 7.78 -4.48
C GLY A 190 16.35 7.98 -3.23
N LEU A 191 15.77 7.86 -2.03
CA LEU A 191 16.48 7.95 -0.76
C LEU A 191 17.12 6.62 -0.30
N PHE A 192 16.79 5.51 -0.95
CA PHE A 192 17.36 4.22 -0.61
C PHE A 192 18.78 4.14 -1.16
N VAL A 193 19.76 4.38 -0.29
CA VAL A 193 21.21 4.30 -0.57
C VAL A 193 21.79 2.98 -0.13
#